data_AF-A0A8I0VLL5-F1
#
_entry.id   AF-A0A8I0VLL5-F1
#
_cell.length_a   1.000
_cell.length_b   1.000
_cell.length_c   1.000
_cell.angle_alpha   90.00
_cell.angle_beta   90.00
_cell.angle_gamma   90.00
#
_symmetry.space_group_name_H-M   'P 1'
#
loop_
_entity.id
_entity.type
_entity.pdbx_description
1 polymer ?
#
loop_
_entity_poly.entity_id
_entity_poly.type
_entity_poly.pdbx_seq_one_letter_code
_entity_poly.pdbx_strand_id
1 'polypeptide(L)'
;MSNVKTINNEPRDDLVLKLHEKVVALEIEHAQKLLPAWFVPRMMGDAWFFALQLSTGKVIAIETILDVYEAKNGDVWLDVRLLLDPPKKIPNIFSPPCGRQTASINAKFITFAFELADT
;
A
#
# COMPACT_ATOMS: atom_id res chain seq x y z
N MET A 1 41.06 -39.54 -11.81
CA MET A 1 40.05 -39.24 -10.77
C MET A 1 39.59 -37.80 -10.99
N SER A 2 38.28 -37.58 -11.03
CA SER A 2 37.62 -36.38 -11.56
C SER A 2 37.79 -35.14 -10.68
N ASN A 3 38.20 -34.01 -11.26
CA ASN A 3 38.12 -32.69 -10.63
C ASN A 3 36.72 -32.11 -10.86
N VAL A 4 35.85 -32.23 -9.86
CA VAL A 4 34.59 -31.49 -9.81
C VAL A 4 34.92 -30.05 -9.46
N LYS A 5 34.80 -29.13 -10.44
CA LYS A 5 34.79 -27.70 -10.16
C LYS A 5 33.48 -27.37 -9.45
N THR A 6 33.57 -26.99 -8.19
CA THR A 6 32.48 -26.38 -7.43
C THR A 6 32.11 -25.08 -8.15
N ILE A 7 30.90 -25.03 -8.70
CA ILE A 7 30.33 -23.81 -9.28
C ILE A 7 29.80 -22.99 -8.11
N ASN A 8 30.51 -21.94 -7.74
CA ASN A 8 30.05 -20.96 -6.76
C ASN A 8 28.78 -20.28 -7.31
N ASN A 9 27.67 -20.41 -6.60
CA ASN A 9 26.35 -19.87 -6.99
C ASN A 9 26.15 -18.37 -6.63
N GLU A 10 27.16 -17.66 -6.15
CA GLU A 10 27.00 -16.35 -5.48
C GLU A 10 27.33 -15.09 -6.32
N PRO A 11 26.65 -14.83 -7.46
CA PRO A 11 26.46 -13.43 -7.88
C PRO A 11 25.00 -13.05 -8.18
N ARG A 12 24.09 -14.04 -8.27
CA ARG A 12 22.72 -13.80 -8.75
C ARG A 12 21.82 -13.16 -7.69
N ASP A 13 22.00 -13.49 -6.42
CA ASP A 13 21.11 -13.04 -5.35
C ASP A 13 21.30 -11.54 -5.06
N ASP A 14 22.54 -11.05 -5.05
CA ASP A 14 22.85 -9.61 -4.93
C ASP A 14 22.30 -8.77 -6.09
N LEU A 15 22.33 -9.33 -7.30
CA LEU A 15 21.78 -8.68 -8.50
C LEU A 15 20.25 -8.60 -8.42
N VAL A 16 19.60 -9.66 -7.93
CA VAL A 16 18.15 -9.70 -7.72
C VAL A 16 17.74 -8.70 -6.65
N LEU A 17 18.47 -8.62 -5.54
CA LEU A 17 18.20 -7.67 -4.46
C LEU A 17 18.30 -6.22 -4.94
N LYS A 18 19.39 -5.86 -5.63
CA LYS A 18 19.57 -4.51 -6.20
C LYS A 18 18.49 -4.15 -7.22
N LEU A 19 18.03 -5.13 -8.00
CA LEU A 19 16.96 -4.92 -8.96
C LEU A 19 15.64 -4.66 -8.23
N HIS A 20 15.33 -5.43 -7.19
CA HIS A 20 14.13 -5.25 -6.37
C HIS A 20 14.11 -3.87 -5.70
N GLU A 21 15.21 -3.45 -5.07
CA GLU A 21 15.34 -2.11 -4.47
C GLU A 21 15.08 -1.00 -5.48
N LYS A 22 15.63 -1.13 -6.70
CA LYS A 22 15.38 -0.18 -7.79
C LYS A 22 13.92 -0.14 -8.24
N VAL A 23 13.27 -1.30 -8.35
CA VAL A 23 11.86 -1.38 -8.74
C VAL A 23 10.99 -0.69 -7.69
N VAL A 24 11.20 -1.00 -6.41
CA VAL A 24 10.47 -0.38 -5.30
C VAL A 24 10.67 1.14 -5.27
N ALA A 25 11.90 1.62 -5.50
CA ALA A 25 12.17 3.06 -5.55
C ALA A 25 11.39 3.76 -6.69
N LEU A 26 11.30 3.15 -7.86
CA LEU A 26 10.54 3.69 -9.00
C LEU A 26 9.03 3.70 -8.74
N GLU A 27 8.50 2.67 -8.07
CA GLU A 27 7.09 2.59 -7.65
C GLU A 27 6.74 3.72 -6.68
N ILE A 28 7.61 3.96 -5.69
CA ILE A 28 7.48 5.06 -4.72
C ILE A 28 7.51 6.43 -5.43
N GLU A 29 8.47 6.66 -6.34
CA GLU A 29 8.57 7.91 -7.10
C GLU A 29 7.34 8.16 -7.98
N HIS A 30 6.75 7.10 -8.53
CA HIS A 30 5.52 7.20 -9.30
C HIS A 30 4.34 7.56 -8.40
N ALA A 31 4.19 6.87 -7.26
CA ALA A 31 3.14 7.16 -6.27
C ALA A 31 3.22 8.60 -5.74
N GLN A 32 4.42 9.14 -5.50
CA GLN A 32 4.63 10.52 -5.05
C GLN A 32 4.11 11.58 -6.04
N LYS A 33 4.03 11.25 -7.33
CA LYS A 33 3.50 12.15 -8.37
C LYS A 33 1.97 12.12 -8.43
N LEU A 34 1.36 11.02 -7.99
CA LEU A 34 -0.08 10.77 -8.07
C LEU A 34 -0.82 11.12 -6.79
N LEU A 35 -0.17 10.95 -5.64
CA LEU A 35 -0.80 11.05 -4.32
C LEU A 35 -0.40 12.33 -3.59
N PRO A 36 -1.21 12.79 -2.62
CA PRO A 36 -0.80 13.84 -1.70
C PRO A 36 0.53 13.52 -1.03
N ALA A 37 1.38 14.53 -0.85
CA ALA A 37 2.78 14.37 -0.42
C ALA A 37 2.97 13.56 0.88
N TRP A 38 1.99 13.57 1.78
CA TRP A 38 2.06 12.84 3.05
C TRP A 38 1.63 11.37 2.96
N PHE A 39 0.93 10.95 1.90
CA PHE A 39 0.44 9.57 1.76
C PHE A 39 1.59 8.58 1.62
N VAL A 40 2.56 8.86 0.76
CA VAL A 40 3.67 7.94 0.52
C VAL A 40 4.51 7.70 1.79
N PRO A 41 5.05 8.73 2.47
CA PRO A 41 5.84 8.48 3.67
C PRO A 41 5.02 7.85 4.80
N ARG A 42 3.75 8.24 5.00
CA ARG A 42 2.96 7.77 6.15
C ARG A 42 2.15 6.50 5.87
N MET A 43 1.44 6.43 4.76
CA MET A 43 0.49 5.35 4.48
C MET A 43 1.10 4.20 3.69
N MET A 44 2.22 4.40 2.98
CA MET A 44 2.99 3.32 2.33
C MET A 44 4.25 2.96 3.11
N GLY A 45 4.95 3.96 3.65
CA GLY A 45 6.24 3.77 4.34
C GLY A 45 6.15 3.33 5.79
N ASP A 46 5.06 3.64 6.49
CA ASP A 46 4.90 3.32 7.92
C ASP A 46 3.80 2.28 8.15
N ALA A 47 3.90 1.56 9.26
CA ALA A 47 2.82 0.72 9.78
C ALA A 47 2.01 1.53 10.81
N TRP A 48 0.81 1.96 10.43
CA TRP A 48 -0.09 2.74 11.28
C TRP A 48 -1.56 2.45 10.90
N PHE A 49 -2.53 3.12 11.51
CA PHE A 49 -3.94 3.01 11.12
C PHE A 49 -4.47 4.32 10.56
N PHE A 50 -5.15 4.25 9.42
CA PHE A 50 -5.64 5.42 8.71
C PHE A 50 -7.11 5.24 8.36
N ALA A 51 -7.84 6.35 8.34
CA ALA A 51 -9.20 6.41 7.82
C ALA A 51 -9.22 7.19 6.51
N LEU A 52 -9.88 6.59 5.51
CA LEU A 52 -10.21 7.20 4.24
C LEU A 52 -11.71 7.50 4.23
N GLN A 53 -12.10 8.78 4.30
CA GLN A 53 -13.50 9.14 4.13
C GLN A 53 -13.84 9.23 2.65
N LEU A 54 -14.85 8.46 2.24
CA LEU A 54 -15.39 8.50 0.89
C LEU A 54 -16.38 9.66 0.72
N SER A 55 -16.58 10.11 -0.52
CA SER A 55 -17.58 11.10 -0.92
C SER A 55 -19.02 10.74 -0.54
N THR A 56 -19.29 9.47 -0.21
CA THR A 56 -20.58 8.98 0.30
C THR A 56 -20.76 9.19 1.82
N GLY A 57 -19.72 9.68 2.52
CA GLY A 57 -19.69 9.79 3.99
C GLY A 57 -19.34 8.48 4.71
N LYS A 58 -19.17 7.37 3.99
CA LYS A 58 -18.61 6.12 4.53
C LYS A 58 -17.11 6.27 4.78
N VAL A 59 -16.60 5.57 5.79
CA VAL A 59 -15.18 5.55 6.12
C VAL A 59 -14.62 4.16 5.89
N ILE A 60 -13.47 4.05 5.22
CA ILE A 60 -12.71 2.81 5.15
C ILE A 60 -11.48 2.97 6.02
N ALA A 61 -11.25 2.04 6.94
CA ALA A 61 -10.01 2.00 7.70
C ALA A 61 -9.01 1.06 7.02
N ILE A 62 -7.77 1.54 6.93
CA ILE A 62 -6.65 0.82 6.33
C ILE A 62 -5.46 0.83 7.27
N GLU A 63 -4.62 -0.18 7.16
CA GLU A 63 -3.30 -0.25 7.80
C GLU A 63 -2.24 0.39 6.89
N THR A 64 -2.31 0.12 5.58
CA THR A 64 -1.30 0.60 4.62
C THR A 64 -1.85 0.57 3.19
N ILE A 65 -1.27 1.42 2.35
CA ILE A 65 -1.36 1.35 0.89
C ILE A 65 -0.24 0.42 0.41
N LEU A 66 -0.62 -0.66 -0.25
CA LEU A 66 0.27 -1.69 -0.78
C LEU A 66 0.83 -1.31 -2.15
N ASP A 67 -0.01 -0.73 -3.01
CA ASP A 67 0.37 -0.35 -4.37
C ASP A 67 -0.52 0.78 -4.90
N VAL A 68 -0.03 1.48 -5.92
CA VAL A 68 -0.71 2.60 -6.58
C VAL A 68 -0.68 2.38 -8.09
N TYR A 69 -1.87 2.26 -8.67
CA TYR A 69 -2.04 2.04 -10.11
C TYR A 69 -2.77 3.21 -10.77
N GLU A 70 -2.16 3.80 -11.79
CA GLU A 70 -2.84 4.74 -12.68
C GLU A 70 -3.44 3.99 -13.88
N ALA A 71 -4.77 3.99 -13.97
CA ALA A 71 -5.49 3.42 -15.09
C ALA A 71 -5.37 4.31 -16.34
N LYS A 72 -5.59 3.73 -17.53
CA LYS A 72 -5.49 4.45 -18.82
C LYS A 72 -6.40 5.68 -18.94
N ASN A 73 -7.45 5.76 -18.13
CA ASN A 73 -8.38 6.88 -18.09
C ASN A 73 -7.97 7.97 -17.07
N GLY A 74 -6.80 7.86 -16.43
CA GLY A 74 -6.31 8.76 -15.40
C GLY A 74 -6.87 8.49 -14.00
N ASP A 75 -7.71 7.46 -13.83
CA ASP A 75 -8.15 7.06 -12.49
C ASP A 75 -6.98 6.45 -11.71
N VAL A 76 -6.74 6.94 -10.50
CA VAL A 76 -5.75 6.38 -9.57
C VAL A 76 -6.44 5.37 -8.64
N TRP A 77 -5.91 4.16 -8.59
CA TRP A 77 -6.34 3.06 -7.73
C TRP A 77 -5.30 2.77 -6.67
N LEU A 78 -5.75 2.56 -5.45
CA LEU A 78 -4.94 2.19 -4.31
C LEU A 78 -5.26 0.75 -3.95
N ASP A 79 -4.28 -0.14 -4.02
CA ASP A 79 -4.40 -1.43 -3.35
C ASP A 79 -4.03 -1.22 -1.89
N VAL A 80 -4.88 -1.68 -0.99
CA VAL A 80 -4.75 -1.41 0.45
C VAL A 80 -4.89 -2.68 1.27
N ARG A 81 -4.31 -2.63 2.46
CA ARG A 81 -4.62 -3.54 3.56
C ARG A 81 -5.66 -2.88 4.47
N LEU A 82 -6.84 -3.47 4.54
CA LEU A 82 -7.95 -3.07 5.41
C LEU A 82 -7.66 -3.42 6.87
N LEU A 83 -8.09 -2.54 7.76
CA LEU A 83 -8.12 -2.81 9.19
C LEU A 83 -9.34 -3.68 9.54
N LEU A 84 -9.13 -4.87 10.12
CA LEU A 84 -10.21 -5.83 10.39
C LEU A 84 -11.15 -5.41 11.52
N ASP A 85 -10.60 -4.83 12.59
CA ASP A 85 -11.35 -4.38 13.76
C ASP A 85 -11.18 -2.87 13.95
N PRO A 86 -11.83 -2.05 13.11
CA PRO A 86 -11.64 -0.62 13.17
C PRO A 86 -12.33 0.03 14.38
N PRO A 87 -11.86 1.20 14.85
CA PRO A 87 -12.44 1.87 16.02
C PRO A 87 -13.94 2.17 15.84
N LYS A 88 -14.78 1.55 16.68
CA LYS A 88 -16.25 1.68 16.63
C LYS A 88 -16.77 3.11 16.89
N LYS A 89 -15.92 4.01 17.42
CA LYS A 89 -16.25 5.41 17.64
C LYS A 89 -16.37 6.21 16.33
N ILE A 90 -15.89 5.67 15.21
CA ILE A 90 -15.95 6.32 13.92
C ILE A 90 -17.29 5.97 13.25
N PRO A 91 -18.15 6.95 12.97
CA PRO A 91 -19.43 6.70 12.33
C PRO A 91 -19.23 6.18 10.89
N ASN A 92 -20.13 5.30 10.45
CA ASN A 92 -20.17 4.77 9.08
C ASN A 92 -18.87 4.07 8.62
N ILE A 93 -18.13 3.48 9.56
CA ILE A 93 -16.93 2.74 9.22
C ILE A 93 -17.27 1.40 8.56
N PHE A 94 -16.59 1.12 7.46
CA PHE A 94 -16.68 -0.12 6.73
C PHE A 94 -15.83 -1.18 7.43
N SER A 95 -16.46 -2.32 7.73
CA SER A 95 -15.76 -3.54 8.13
C SER A 95 -15.86 -4.55 6.99
N PRO A 96 -14.75 -5.22 6.61
CA PRO A 96 -14.79 -6.21 5.54
C PRO A 96 -15.75 -7.36 5.92
N PRO A 97 -16.61 -7.81 4.99
CA PRO A 97 -17.63 -8.83 5.27
C PRO A 97 -17.05 -10.25 5.44
N CYS A 98 -15.75 -10.41 5.19
CA CYS A 98 -15.02 -11.66 5.35
C CYS A 98 -13.61 -11.35 5.86
N GLY A 99 -12.89 -12.34 6.37
CA GLY A 99 -11.53 -12.15 6.92
C GLY A 99 -10.45 -11.78 5.88
N ARG A 100 -10.82 -11.41 4.65
CA ARG A 100 -9.86 -10.92 3.65
C ARG A 100 -9.58 -9.44 3.91
N GLN A 101 -8.29 -9.10 3.95
CA GLN A 101 -7.81 -7.76 4.26
C GLN A 101 -7.43 -6.94 3.02
N THR A 102 -7.44 -7.50 1.82
CA THR A 102 -7.01 -6.74 0.63
C THR A 102 -8.21 -6.18 -0.10
N ALA A 103 -8.10 -4.92 -0.52
CA ALA A 103 -9.09 -4.24 -1.35
C ALA A 103 -8.42 -3.21 -2.25
N SER A 104 -9.11 -2.85 -3.34
CA SER A 104 -8.72 -1.75 -4.21
C SER A 104 -9.70 -0.59 -4.06
N ILE A 105 -9.18 0.62 -3.86
CA ILE A 105 -9.95 1.84 -3.65
C ILE A 105 -9.57 2.86 -4.72
N ASN A 106 -10.55 3.37 -5.45
CA ASN A 106 -10.29 4.46 -6.38
C ASN A 106 -10.16 5.78 -5.62
N ALA A 107 -9.00 6.44 -5.76
CA ALA A 107 -8.64 7.64 -5.01
C ALA A 107 -9.58 8.82 -5.28
N LYS A 108 -10.23 8.88 -6.44
CA LYS A 108 -11.15 9.98 -6.80
C LYS A 108 -12.37 10.08 -5.90
N PHE A 109 -12.70 9.00 -5.18
CA PHE A 109 -13.83 8.99 -4.24
C PHE A 109 -13.41 9.34 -2.82
N ILE A 110 -12.11 9.51 -2.53
CA ILE A 110 -11.60 9.88 -1.22
C ILE A 110 -11.70 11.41 -1.07
N THR A 111 -12.40 11.86 -0.04
CA THR A 111 -12.57 13.30 0.24
C THR A 111 -11.48 13.81 1.19
N PHE A 112 -11.12 13.02 2.20
CA PHE A 112 -9.95 13.26 3.04
C PHE A 112 -9.47 11.97 3.67
N ALA A 113 -8.23 12.00 4.15
CA ALA A 113 -7.62 10.93 4.93
C ALA A 113 -7.05 11.49 6.23
N PHE A 114 -7.06 10.70 7.29
CA PHE A 114 -6.55 11.09 8.60
C PHE A 114 -6.04 9.87 9.38
N GLU A 115 -5.15 10.12 10.31
CA GLU A 115 -4.62 9.08 11.20
C GLU A 115 -5.65 8.70 12.25
N LEU A 116 -5.81 7.39 12.46
CA LEU A 116 -6.48 6.86 13.62
C LEU A 116 -5.41 6.73 14.69
N ALA A 117 -5.39 7.67 15.64
CA ALA A 117 -4.41 7.71 16.73
C ALA A 117 -4.34 6.36 17.46
N ASP A 118 -3.26 6.13 18.23
CA ASP A 118 -3.16 5.02 19.18
C ASP A 118 -4.45 4.97 20.04
N THR A 119 -5.34 4.02 19.76
CA THR A 119 -6.52 3.74 20.57
C THR A 119 -6.30 2.52 21.44
#